data_AF-A0A6G6J7T6-F1
#
_entry.id   AF-A0A6G6J7T6-F1
#
_cell.length_a   1.000
_cell.length_b   1.000
_cell.length_c   1.000
_cell.angle_alpha   90.00
_cell.angle_beta   90.00
_cell.angle_gamma   90.00
#
_symmetry.space_group_name_H-M   'P 1'
#
loop_
_entity.id
_entity.type
_entity.pdbx_description
1 polymer ?
#
loop_
_entity_poly.entity_id
_entity_poly.type
_entity_poly.pdbx_seq_one_letter_code
_entity_poly.pdbx_strand_id
1 'polypeptide(L)'
;MTTSNRFPSGASTEQVKKDAKKLAKANSIPLHEALDRAAAEHGAPVPWNRVQEYLASQDNEELLARFPLPLSAGGDFLVSITVQRPLISVTGVVAVGKSISAMLIAEQFLAQTRGRVHLVSAYDLPADNGQVASESSWGHVWNRLKSEYGNRCLQVSSIRRPGEHLPAEALDLTSTRPDRGDLVIVDERNYGARGQSFEEIASVARMWRVGVVLCKIGGPWIGEITREPADGGPFTVHVECFRAPRTEETTLLVTEVLTRKQSSCRVVPGADLGSPARRFRFDRSTLQKIEALPVTRSQTNTRSTH
;
A
#
# COMPACT_ATOMS: atom_id res chain seq x y z
N MET A 1 17.69 -24.71 -3.30
CA MET A 1 17.73 -23.30 -2.89
C MET A 1 17.82 -22.45 -4.15
N THR A 2 16.70 -21.95 -4.67
CA THR A 2 16.70 -21.08 -5.86
C THR A 2 16.61 -19.64 -5.38
N THR A 3 17.76 -18.98 -5.22
CA THR A 3 17.87 -17.53 -4.99
C THR A 3 17.10 -16.83 -6.11
N SER A 4 15.96 -16.21 -5.80
CA SER A 4 15.17 -15.51 -6.82
C SER A 4 15.83 -14.16 -7.12
N ASN A 5 16.86 -14.17 -7.97
CA ASN A 5 17.53 -12.97 -8.53
C ASN A 5 16.64 -12.22 -9.54
N ARG A 6 15.42 -11.90 -9.12
CA ARG A 6 14.32 -11.63 -10.03
C ARG A 6 13.48 -10.52 -9.40
N PHE A 7 13.31 -9.41 -10.11
CA PHE A 7 12.65 -8.19 -9.65
C PHE A 7 11.16 -8.40 -9.37
N PRO A 8 10.50 -7.61 -8.52
CA PRO A 8 9.06 -7.76 -8.25
C PRO A 8 8.18 -7.83 -9.51
N SER A 9 8.49 -7.12 -10.58
CA SER A 9 7.80 -7.28 -11.88
C SER A 9 7.88 -8.68 -12.55
N GLY A 10 8.75 -9.58 -12.09
CA GLY A 10 9.05 -10.87 -12.75
C GLY A 10 10.35 -10.87 -13.55
N ALA A 11 10.89 -9.68 -13.86
CA ALA A 11 12.06 -9.51 -14.72
C ALA A 11 13.37 -10.03 -14.08
N SER A 12 14.27 -10.57 -14.90
CA SER A 12 15.64 -10.90 -14.46
C SER A 12 16.50 -9.65 -14.42
N THR A 13 17.61 -9.68 -13.66
CA THR A 13 18.55 -8.56 -13.63
C THR A 13 19.12 -8.21 -15.00
N GLU A 14 19.30 -9.20 -15.89
CA GLU A 14 19.72 -8.93 -17.26
C GLU A 14 18.66 -8.21 -18.09
N GLN A 15 17.38 -8.56 -17.90
CA GLN A 15 16.27 -7.90 -18.57
C GLN A 15 16.21 -6.43 -18.15
N VAL A 16 16.27 -6.14 -16.85
CA VAL A 16 16.27 -4.75 -16.34
C VAL A 16 17.49 -3.96 -16.84
N LYS A 17 18.68 -4.57 -16.92
CA LYS A 17 19.86 -3.92 -17.53
C LYS A 17 19.65 -3.58 -19.01
N LYS A 18 18.96 -4.44 -19.77
CA LYS A 18 18.63 -4.17 -21.19
C LYS A 18 17.65 -3.02 -21.31
N ASP A 19 16.64 -2.98 -20.44
CA ASP A 19 15.62 -1.94 -20.45
C ASP A 19 16.21 -0.58 -20.00
N ALA A 20 17.11 -0.58 -19.01
CA ALA A 20 17.90 0.61 -18.66
C ALA A 20 18.77 1.14 -19.81
N LYS A 21 19.41 0.27 -20.60
CA LYS A 21 20.19 0.70 -21.78
C LYS A 21 19.29 1.33 -22.86
N LYS A 22 18.09 0.78 -23.07
CA LYS A 22 17.10 1.38 -23.98
C LYS A 22 16.64 2.74 -23.47
N LEU A 23 16.34 2.83 -22.17
CA LEU A 23 15.92 4.07 -21.50
C LEU A 23 16.99 5.16 -21.59
N ALA A 24 18.26 4.81 -21.35
CA ALA A 24 19.41 5.71 -21.47
C ALA A 24 19.55 6.28 -22.89
N LYS A 25 19.40 5.42 -23.91
CA LYS A 25 19.48 5.83 -25.32
C LYS A 25 18.29 6.70 -25.74
N ALA A 26 17.08 6.35 -25.31
CA ALA A 26 15.86 7.06 -25.69
C ALA A 26 15.77 8.46 -25.07
N ASN A 27 16.23 8.60 -23.82
CA ASN A 27 16.07 9.83 -23.04
C ASN A 27 17.37 10.63 -22.86
N SER A 28 18.48 10.18 -23.47
CA SER A 28 19.80 10.81 -23.34
C SER A 28 20.25 11.04 -21.89
N ILE A 29 19.95 10.09 -21.00
CA ILE A 29 20.34 10.14 -19.58
C ILE A 29 21.54 9.20 -19.30
N PRO A 30 22.36 9.50 -18.28
CA PRO A 30 23.45 8.62 -17.86
C PRO A 30 22.96 7.21 -17.51
N LEU A 31 23.77 6.19 -17.83
CA LEU A 31 23.38 4.78 -17.61
C LEU A 31 23.09 4.45 -16.14
N HIS A 32 23.79 5.08 -15.19
CA HIS A 32 23.56 4.84 -13.76
C HIS A 32 22.15 5.32 -13.34
N GLU A 33 21.73 6.50 -13.79
CA GLU A 33 20.40 7.04 -13.53
C GLU A 33 19.32 6.21 -14.24
N ALA A 34 19.60 5.73 -15.45
CA ALA A 34 18.70 4.84 -16.17
C ALA A 34 18.51 3.49 -15.47
N LEU A 35 19.55 2.97 -14.82
CA LEU A 35 19.48 1.74 -14.03
C LEU A 35 18.63 1.93 -12.77
N ASP A 36 18.77 3.05 -12.06
CA ASP A 36 17.95 3.39 -10.90
C ASP A 36 16.47 3.50 -11.28
N ARG A 37 16.17 4.18 -12.39
CA ARG A 37 14.80 4.34 -12.91
C ARG A 37 14.20 3.00 -13.36
N ALA A 38 14.95 2.20 -14.11
CA ALA A 38 14.49 0.89 -14.54
C ALA A 38 14.27 -0.05 -13.33
N ALA A 39 15.14 -0.02 -12.32
CA ALA A 39 14.93 -0.79 -11.10
C ALA A 39 13.63 -0.39 -10.39
N ALA A 40 13.34 0.91 -10.27
CA ALA A 40 12.10 1.42 -9.70
C ALA A 40 10.86 1.00 -10.51
N GLU A 41 10.91 1.06 -11.84
CA GLU A 41 9.83 0.59 -12.72
C GLU A 41 9.55 -0.91 -12.54
N HIS A 42 10.59 -1.69 -12.26
CA HIS A 42 10.48 -3.13 -12.01
C HIS A 42 10.18 -3.49 -10.55
N GLY A 43 9.89 -2.49 -9.69
CA GLY A 43 9.43 -2.66 -8.31
C GLY A 43 10.53 -2.64 -7.25
N ALA A 44 11.76 -2.26 -7.59
CA ALA A 44 12.86 -2.09 -6.65
C ALA A 44 13.28 -0.62 -6.59
N PRO A 45 12.56 0.24 -5.84
CA PRO A 45 12.82 1.68 -5.75
C PRO A 45 14.03 1.99 -4.83
N VAL A 46 15.17 1.36 -5.13
CA VAL A 46 16.46 1.59 -4.47
C VAL A 46 17.52 1.86 -5.53
N PRO A 47 18.59 2.61 -5.19
CA PRO A 47 19.71 2.79 -6.11
C PRO A 47 20.28 1.44 -6.57
N TRP A 48 20.73 1.37 -7.82
CA TRP A 48 21.15 0.15 -8.50
C TRP A 48 22.21 -0.63 -7.72
N ASN A 49 23.12 0.08 -7.05
CA ASN A 49 24.16 -0.51 -6.22
C ASN A 49 23.61 -1.28 -4.99
N ARG A 50 22.37 -1.01 -4.56
CA ARG A 50 21.68 -1.70 -3.45
C ARG A 50 20.62 -2.69 -3.92
N VAL A 51 20.42 -2.86 -5.23
CA VAL A 51 19.40 -3.77 -5.76
C VAL A 51 19.67 -5.22 -5.36
N GLN A 52 20.93 -5.67 -5.36
CA GLN A 52 21.28 -7.03 -4.95
C GLN A 52 20.91 -7.29 -3.48
N GLU A 53 21.25 -6.35 -2.59
CA GLU A 53 20.88 -6.41 -1.17
C GLU A 53 19.35 -6.36 -0.99
N TYR A 54 18.66 -5.52 -1.76
CA TYR A 54 17.22 -5.43 -1.75
C TYR A 54 16.57 -6.75 -2.17
N LEU A 55 16.98 -7.32 -3.31
CA LEU A 55 16.47 -8.61 -3.81
C LEU A 55 16.79 -9.75 -2.83
N ALA A 56 18.00 -9.77 -2.27
CA ALA A 56 18.37 -10.75 -1.25
C ALA A 56 17.57 -10.57 0.06
N SER A 57 17.21 -9.34 0.43
CA SER A 57 16.37 -9.08 1.61
C SER A 57 14.91 -9.50 1.42
N GLN A 58 14.44 -9.64 0.17
CA GLN A 58 13.14 -10.24 -0.13
C GLN A 58 13.13 -11.76 0.11
N ASP A 59 14.31 -12.41 0.10
CA ASP A 59 14.45 -13.82 0.49
C ASP A 59 14.47 -14.01 2.04
N ASN A 60 14.32 -12.94 2.83
CA ASN A 60 14.15 -13.05 4.28
C ASN A 60 12.85 -13.80 4.60
N GLU A 61 12.94 -14.94 5.30
CA GLU A 61 11.80 -15.76 5.70
C GLU A 61 10.74 -15.01 6.52
N GLU A 62 11.15 -13.96 7.23
CA GLU A 62 10.26 -13.14 8.05
C GLU A 62 9.57 -12.01 7.28
N LEU A 63 10.12 -11.55 6.15
CA LEU A 63 9.52 -10.48 5.36
C LEU A 63 8.44 -11.07 4.45
N LEU A 64 7.25 -10.47 4.50
CA LEU A 64 6.12 -10.86 3.66
C LEU A 64 5.96 -9.91 2.48
N ALA A 65 6.04 -8.60 2.75
CA ALA A 65 5.89 -7.58 1.73
C ALA A 65 6.57 -6.28 2.17
N ARG A 66 7.08 -5.54 1.19
CA ARG A 66 7.63 -4.20 1.42
C ARG A 66 7.25 -3.27 0.28
N PHE A 67 6.57 -2.18 0.57
CA PHE A 67 6.11 -1.23 -0.44
C PHE A 67 6.03 0.20 0.12
N PRO A 68 6.33 1.22 -0.71
CA PRO A 68 6.18 2.62 -0.35
C PRO A 68 4.72 3.06 -0.32
N LEU A 69 4.38 3.92 0.65
CA LEU A 69 3.20 4.78 0.66
C LEU A 69 3.68 6.22 0.47
N PRO A 70 3.44 6.84 -0.70
CA PRO A 70 3.91 8.19 -0.96
C PRO A 70 3.35 9.21 0.05
N LEU A 71 4.12 10.21 0.44
CA LEU A 71 3.75 11.19 1.47
C LEU A 71 3.23 12.49 0.87
N SER A 72 2.33 13.17 1.59
CA SER A 72 1.81 14.48 1.18
C SER A 72 2.92 15.54 1.09
N ALA A 73 3.89 15.45 2.00
CA ALA A 73 5.08 16.32 2.05
C ALA A 73 6.19 15.87 1.08
N GLY A 74 5.89 14.98 0.13
CA GLY A 74 6.89 14.40 -0.76
C GLY A 74 7.75 13.33 -0.09
N GLY A 75 8.31 12.43 -0.90
CA GLY A 75 8.98 11.22 -0.43
C GLY A 75 7.99 10.10 -0.10
N ASP A 76 8.50 9.00 0.45
CA ASP A 76 7.73 7.78 0.69
C ASP A 76 7.85 7.31 2.15
N PHE A 77 6.75 6.78 2.68
CA PHE A 77 6.72 6.01 3.91
C PHE A 77 6.78 4.52 3.57
N LEU A 78 7.84 3.85 3.99
CA LEU A 78 8.08 2.47 3.61
C LEU A 78 7.40 1.49 4.56
N VAL A 79 6.34 0.83 4.10
CA VAL A 79 5.64 -0.21 4.85
C VAL A 79 6.38 -1.52 4.70
N SER A 80 6.65 -2.21 5.81
CA SER A 80 7.33 -3.51 5.84
C SER A 80 6.53 -4.52 6.65
N ILE A 81 5.73 -5.34 5.96
CA ILE A 81 4.90 -6.38 6.58
C ILE A 81 5.76 -7.62 6.84
N THR A 82 5.69 -8.14 8.06
CA THR A 82 6.46 -9.32 8.48
C THR A 82 5.54 -10.42 9.02
N VAL A 83 6.07 -11.64 9.15
CA VAL A 83 5.35 -12.75 9.80
C VAL A 83 4.97 -12.37 11.24
N GLN A 84 5.86 -11.71 11.98
CA GLN A 84 5.59 -11.34 13.37
C GLN A 84 4.48 -10.27 13.47
N ARG A 85 4.49 -9.30 12.55
CA ARG A 85 3.56 -8.18 12.47
C ARG A 85 2.89 -8.14 11.10
N PRO A 86 1.90 -9.00 10.84
CA PRO A 86 1.29 -9.12 9.52
C PRO A 86 0.15 -8.13 9.28
N LEU A 87 -0.29 -7.38 10.30
CA LEU A 87 -1.52 -6.59 10.22
C LEU A 87 -1.26 -5.10 9.93
N ILE A 88 -2.12 -4.52 9.10
CA ILE A 88 -2.28 -3.07 8.92
C ILE A 88 -3.72 -2.73 9.31
N SER A 89 -3.92 -1.77 10.20
CA SER A 89 -5.29 -1.29 10.50
C SER A 89 -5.61 -0.03 9.70
N VAL A 90 -6.81 0.04 9.13
CA VAL A 90 -7.36 1.23 8.50
C VAL A 90 -8.63 1.64 9.24
N THR A 91 -8.55 2.73 9.99
CA THR A 91 -9.62 3.18 10.92
C THR A 91 -10.17 4.56 10.54
N GLY A 92 -11.36 4.87 11.02
CA GLY A 92 -12.02 6.16 10.80
C GLY A 92 -13.54 6.06 10.85
N VAL A 93 -14.24 7.19 10.97
CA VAL A 93 -15.71 7.20 11.06
C VAL A 93 -16.36 6.73 9.73
N VAL A 94 -17.69 6.58 9.70
CA VAL A 94 -18.39 6.18 8.48
C VAL A 94 -18.13 7.21 7.36
N ALA A 95 -18.00 6.74 6.12
CA ALA A 95 -17.83 7.56 4.92
C ALA A 95 -16.55 8.43 4.82
N VAL A 96 -15.52 8.18 5.64
CA VAL A 96 -14.23 8.89 5.53
C VAL A 96 -13.24 8.28 4.54
N GLY A 97 -13.64 7.28 3.75
CA GLY A 97 -12.78 6.72 2.70
C GLY A 97 -11.93 5.50 3.07
N LYS A 98 -12.17 4.82 4.21
CA LYS A 98 -11.41 3.64 4.64
C LYS A 98 -11.21 2.57 3.55
N SER A 99 -12.29 2.14 2.90
CA SER A 99 -12.25 1.12 1.86
C SER A 99 -11.42 1.59 0.66
N ILE A 100 -11.55 2.86 0.26
CA ILE A 100 -10.72 3.47 -0.79
C ILE A 100 -9.25 3.45 -0.37
N SER A 101 -8.93 3.85 0.86
CA SER A 101 -7.55 3.84 1.37
C SER A 101 -6.94 2.44 1.36
N ALA A 102 -7.71 1.41 1.74
CA ALA A 102 -7.26 0.02 1.66
C ALA A 102 -7.00 -0.41 0.21
N MET A 103 -7.85 -0.02 -0.76
CA MET A 103 -7.60 -0.29 -2.17
C MET A 103 -6.32 0.40 -2.68
N LEU A 104 -6.02 1.61 -2.22
CA LEU A 104 -4.81 2.33 -2.60
C LEU A 104 -3.55 1.73 -1.98
N ILE A 105 -3.64 1.19 -0.75
CA ILE A 105 -2.58 0.37 -0.17
C ILE A 105 -2.36 -0.87 -1.03
N ALA A 106 -3.43 -1.54 -1.47
CA ALA A 106 -3.34 -2.67 -2.40
C ALA A 106 -2.71 -2.29 -3.74
N GLU A 107 -3.03 -1.12 -4.29
CA GLU A 107 -2.41 -0.62 -5.52
C GLU A 107 -0.89 -0.49 -5.37
N GLN A 108 -0.42 0.15 -4.29
CA GLN A 108 1.01 0.28 -4.02
C GLN A 108 1.68 -1.09 -3.83
N PHE A 109 1.00 -2.00 -3.12
CA PHE A 109 1.45 -3.38 -2.97
C PHE A 109 1.54 -4.11 -4.32
N LEU A 110 0.52 -4.02 -5.17
CA LEU A 110 0.46 -4.70 -6.48
C LEU A 110 1.54 -4.17 -7.43
N ALA A 111 1.77 -2.86 -7.42
CA ALA A 111 2.79 -2.20 -8.24
C ALA A 111 4.22 -2.59 -7.83
N GLN A 112 4.45 -2.94 -6.57
CA GLN A 112 5.79 -3.06 -5.99
C GLN A 112 6.14 -4.50 -5.56
N THR A 113 5.18 -5.41 -5.58
CA THR A 113 5.38 -6.82 -5.21
C THR A 113 4.90 -7.76 -6.32
N ARG A 114 5.14 -9.06 -6.14
CA ARG A 114 4.56 -10.14 -6.97
C ARG A 114 3.25 -10.69 -6.42
N GLY A 115 2.92 -10.35 -5.17
CA GLY A 115 1.82 -10.98 -4.46
C GLY A 115 0.47 -10.61 -5.08
N ARG A 116 -0.53 -11.42 -4.76
CA ARG A 116 -1.92 -11.21 -5.14
C ARG A 116 -2.63 -10.47 -4.02
N VAL A 117 -3.66 -9.73 -4.38
CA VAL A 117 -4.58 -9.11 -3.44
C VAL A 117 -5.89 -9.90 -3.41
N HIS A 118 -6.27 -10.33 -2.22
CA HIS A 118 -7.52 -11.03 -1.94
C HIS A 118 -8.47 -10.08 -1.22
N LEU A 119 -9.55 -9.66 -1.88
CA LEU A 119 -10.55 -8.78 -1.28
C LEU A 119 -11.67 -9.60 -0.63
N VAL A 120 -11.73 -9.58 0.69
CA VAL A 120 -12.86 -10.03 1.50
C VAL A 120 -13.72 -8.82 1.82
N SER A 121 -14.88 -8.70 1.19
CA SER A 121 -15.84 -7.62 1.45
C SER A 121 -17.24 -8.19 1.61
N ALA A 122 -18.01 -7.62 2.54
CA ALA A 122 -19.40 -7.99 2.81
C ALA A 122 -20.40 -7.47 1.75
N TYR A 123 -19.93 -6.62 0.85
CA TYR A 123 -20.74 -6.03 -0.20
C TYR A 123 -20.33 -6.62 -1.53
N ASP A 124 -21.33 -6.98 -2.34
CA ASP A 124 -21.10 -7.22 -3.75
C ASP A 124 -20.52 -5.94 -4.37
N LEU A 125 -19.58 -6.11 -5.30
CA LEU A 125 -19.20 -5.00 -6.14
C LEU A 125 -20.47 -4.52 -6.85
N PRO A 126 -20.70 -3.21 -6.98
CA PRO A 126 -21.74 -2.73 -7.87
C PRO A 126 -21.49 -3.38 -9.23
N ALA A 127 -22.44 -4.20 -9.68
CA ALA A 127 -22.40 -4.77 -11.00
C ALA A 127 -22.29 -3.61 -12.00
N ASP A 128 -21.48 -3.80 -13.03
CA ASP A 128 -21.19 -2.80 -14.07
C ASP A 128 -22.44 -2.63 -14.95
N ASN A 129 -23.53 -2.15 -14.36
CA ASN A 129 -24.88 -2.14 -14.92
C ASN A 129 -25.09 -0.96 -15.88
N GLY A 130 -24.01 -0.37 -16.40
CA GLY A 130 -24.07 0.81 -17.27
C GLY A 130 -24.62 2.08 -16.61
N GLN A 131 -24.99 2.04 -15.32
CA GLN A 131 -25.22 3.24 -14.54
C GLN A 131 -23.88 3.81 -14.13
N VAL A 132 -23.71 5.12 -14.31
CA VAL A 132 -22.56 5.89 -13.86
C VAL A 132 -22.50 5.82 -12.34
N ALA A 133 -21.97 4.72 -11.81
CA ALA A 133 -21.55 4.68 -10.43
C ALA A 133 -20.49 5.78 -10.27
N SER A 134 -20.58 6.55 -9.19
CA SER A 134 -19.69 7.70 -9.03
C SER A 134 -18.25 7.19 -9.02
N GLU A 135 -17.37 7.80 -9.82
CA GLU A 135 -15.94 7.44 -9.92
C GLU A 135 -15.18 7.48 -8.57
N SER A 136 -15.87 7.92 -7.51
CA SER A 136 -15.47 7.94 -6.11
C SER A 136 -15.87 6.69 -5.30
N SER A 137 -16.47 5.66 -5.90
CA SER A 137 -16.78 4.40 -5.19
C SER A 137 -15.55 3.49 -5.11
N TRP A 138 -15.37 2.81 -3.97
CA TRP A 138 -14.28 1.85 -3.79
C TRP A 138 -14.36 0.68 -4.80
N GLY A 139 -15.57 0.36 -5.28
CA GLY A 139 -15.80 -0.64 -6.31
C GLY A 139 -15.17 -0.27 -7.66
N HIS A 140 -15.20 1.00 -8.06
CA HIS A 140 -14.47 1.45 -9.26
C HIS A 140 -12.97 1.31 -9.11
N VAL A 141 -12.42 1.66 -7.95
CA VAL A 141 -10.98 1.50 -7.68
C VAL A 141 -10.59 0.04 -7.82
N TRP A 142 -11.37 -0.87 -7.25
CA TRP A 142 -11.12 -2.31 -7.36
C TRP A 142 -11.26 -2.83 -8.79
N ASN A 143 -12.27 -2.41 -9.56
CA ASN A 143 -12.43 -2.79 -10.97
C ASN A 143 -11.25 -2.30 -11.82
N ARG A 144 -10.74 -1.09 -11.56
CA ARG A 144 -9.50 -0.58 -12.18
C ARG A 144 -8.31 -1.48 -11.84
N LEU A 145 -8.12 -1.84 -10.56
CA LEU A 145 -7.03 -2.74 -10.16
C LEU A 145 -7.15 -4.11 -10.82
N LYS A 146 -8.36 -4.67 -10.92
CA LYS A 146 -8.62 -5.91 -11.67
C LYS A 146 -8.26 -5.78 -13.15
N SER A 147 -8.61 -4.66 -13.79
CA SER A 147 -8.27 -4.42 -15.19
C SER A 147 -6.76 -4.25 -15.41
N GLU A 148 -6.04 -3.64 -14.47
CA GLU A 148 -4.62 -3.32 -14.59
C GLU A 148 -3.71 -4.51 -14.20
N TYR A 149 -4.05 -5.21 -13.12
CA TYR A 149 -3.23 -6.30 -12.54
C TYR A 149 -3.80 -7.70 -12.77
N GLY A 150 -4.97 -7.81 -13.43
CA GLY A 150 -5.54 -9.07 -13.91
C GLY A 150 -5.73 -10.13 -12.82
N ASN A 151 -5.15 -11.30 -13.05
CA ASN A 151 -5.24 -12.47 -12.17
C ASN A 151 -4.62 -12.28 -10.77
N ARG A 152 -3.97 -11.14 -10.50
CA ARG A 152 -3.46 -10.79 -9.17
C ARG A 152 -4.51 -10.14 -8.26
N CYS A 153 -5.69 -9.81 -8.78
CA CYS A 153 -6.78 -9.22 -8.02
C CYS A 153 -7.92 -10.25 -7.88
N LEU A 154 -7.97 -10.91 -6.73
CA LEU A 154 -8.93 -11.97 -6.43
C LEU A 154 -9.99 -11.42 -5.48
N GLN A 155 -11.25 -11.49 -5.89
CA GLN A 155 -12.33 -11.15 -4.99
C GLN A 155 -12.85 -12.41 -4.34
N VAL A 156 -12.86 -12.39 -3.02
CA VAL A 156 -13.38 -13.44 -2.16
C VAL A 156 -14.78 -13.01 -1.80
N SER A 157 -15.77 -13.55 -2.52
CA SER A 157 -17.17 -13.25 -2.24
C SER A 157 -17.52 -13.68 -0.80
N SER A 158 -17.80 -12.72 0.09
CA SER A 158 -18.63 -13.00 1.25
C SER A 158 -20.04 -13.18 0.72
N ILE A 159 -20.59 -14.38 0.83
CA ILE A 159 -21.97 -14.68 0.47
C ILE A 159 -22.87 -13.83 1.38
N ARG A 160 -23.39 -12.72 0.85
CA ARG A 160 -24.53 -12.03 1.45
C ARG A 160 -25.52 -11.72 0.36
N ARG A 161 -26.66 -12.40 0.41
CA ARG A 161 -27.89 -11.82 -0.11
C ARG A 161 -28.38 -10.78 0.90
N PRO A 162 -28.84 -9.60 0.46
CA PRO A 162 -29.51 -8.66 1.36
C PRO A 162 -30.65 -9.36 2.11
N GLY A 163 -30.59 -9.43 3.44
CA GLY A 163 -31.64 -10.02 4.30
C GLY A 163 -31.30 -11.33 5.00
N GLU A 164 -30.17 -11.98 4.72
CA GLU A 164 -29.75 -13.18 5.46
C GLU A 164 -28.90 -12.82 6.69
N HIS A 165 -29.44 -13.11 7.88
CA HIS A 165 -28.68 -13.11 9.14
C HIS A 165 -27.87 -14.42 9.26
N LEU A 166 -26.83 -14.58 8.45
CA LEU A 166 -25.86 -15.65 8.69
C LEU A 166 -24.98 -15.32 9.91
N PRO A 167 -24.56 -16.33 10.69
CA PRO A 167 -23.69 -16.14 11.84
C PRO A 167 -22.38 -15.48 11.43
N ALA A 168 -21.77 -14.78 12.38
CA ALA A 168 -20.43 -14.21 12.25
C ALA A 168 -19.44 -15.31 11.84
N GLU A 169 -18.85 -15.24 10.65
CA GLU A 169 -17.79 -16.17 10.26
C GLU A 169 -16.43 -15.56 10.59
N ALA A 170 -15.58 -16.38 11.21
CA ALA A 170 -14.18 -16.09 11.41
C ALA A 170 -13.49 -15.91 10.04
N LEU A 171 -12.45 -15.08 9.98
CA LEU A 171 -11.61 -14.97 8.81
C LEU A 171 -11.03 -16.35 8.48
N ASP A 172 -11.48 -16.90 7.36
CA ASP A 172 -11.00 -18.16 6.80
C ASP A 172 -10.49 -17.93 5.38
N LEU A 173 -9.24 -18.32 5.15
CA LEU A 173 -8.53 -18.19 3.87
C LEU A 173 -8.39 -19.55 3.15
N THR A 174 -8.98 -20.63 3.68
CA THR A 174 -8.89 -21.98 3.08
C THR A 174 -9.50 -22.06 1.68
N SER A 175 -10.54 -21.27 1.42
CA SER A 175 -11.22 -21.20 0.12
C SER A 175 -10.40 -20.47 -0.94
N THR A 176 -9.57 -19.52 -0.52
CA THR A 176 -8.79 -18.65 -1.41
C THR A 176 -7.36 -19.12 -1.60
N ARG A 177 -6.84 -19.89 -0.62
CA ARG A 177 -5.49 -20.48 -0.61
C ARG A 177 -4.43 -19.46 -1.05
N PRO A 178 -4.28 -18.35 -0.30
CA PRO A 178 -3.31 -17.34 -0.66
C PRO A 178 -1.89 -17.89 -0.58
N ASP A 179 -1.01 -17.32 -1.38
CA ASP A 179 0.39 -17.67 -1.41
C ASP A 179 1.15 -16.79 -0.40
N ARG A 180 2.32 -17.26 0.02
CA ARG A 180 3.20 -16.46 0.87
C ARG A 180 3.46 -15.09 0.22
N GLY A 181 3.28 -14.03 1.01
CA GLY A 181 3.51 -12.65 0.57
C GLY A 181 2.32 -12.03 -0.17
N ASP A 182 1.20 -12.75 -0.31
CA ASP A 182 -0.07 -12.14 -0.74
C ASP A 182 -0.60 -11.16 0.33
N LEU A 183 -1.49 -10.27 -0.10
CA LEU A 183 -2.17 -9.30 0.75
C LEU A 183 -3.66 -9.61 0.78
N VAL A 184 -4.24 -9.71 1.98
CA VAL A 184 -5.68 -9.87 2.18
C VAL A 184 -6.26 -8.55 2.66
N ILE A 185 -7.28 -8.03 1.99
CA ILE A 185 -8.05 -6.89 2.46
C ILE A 185 -9.34 -7.41 3.05
N VAL A 186 -9.60 -7.09 4.32
CA VAL A 186 -10.88 -7.30 4.97
C VAL A 186 -11.59 -5.95 5.07
N ASP A 187 -12.43 -5.68 4.08
CA ASP A 187 -13.29 -4.49 4.05
C ASP A 187 -14.50 -4.73 4.96
N GLU A 188 -14.68 -3.86 5.95
CA GLU A 188 -15.57 -4.05 7.10
C GLU A 188 -15.28 -5.31 7.92
N ARG A 189 -14.30 -5.23 8.83
CA ARG A 189 -13.93 -6.30 9.78
C ARG A 189 -15.11 -6.92 10.51
N ASN A 190 -16.13 -6.11 10.85
CA ASN A 190 -17.34 -6.56 11.53
C ASN A 190 -18.15 -7.60 10.73
N TYR A 191 -17.77 -7.86 9.48
CA TYR A 191 -18.37 -8.89 8.65
C TYR A 191 -17.37 -9.96 8.22
N GLY A 192 -16.13 -9.58 7.89
CA GLY A 192 -15.12 -10.54 7.39
C GLY A 192 -14.23 -11.19 8.45
N ALA A 193 -14.29 -10.74 9.72
CA ALA A 193 -13.51 -11.32 10.82
C ALA A 193 -14.21 -11.06 12.19
N ARG A 194 -15.53 -11.19 12.22
CA ARG A 194 -16.33 -10.82 13.39
C ARG A 194 -16.10 -11.79 14.54
N GLY A 195 -15.87 -11.27 15.73
CA GLY A 195 -15.68 -12.08 16.94
C GLY A 195 -14.27 -12.65 17.12
N GLN A 196 -13.36 -12.44 16.17
CA GLN A 196 -11.94 -12.76 16.35
C GLN A 196 -11.18 -11.57 16.92
N SER A 197 -10.36 -11.85 17.93
CA SER A 197 -9.30 -10.96 18.40
C SER A 197 -8.25 -10.72 17.30
N PHE A 198 -7.43 -9.69 17.48
CA PHE A 198 -6.32 -9.44 16.55
C PHE A 198 -5.27 -10.52 16.52
N GLU A 199 -5.04 -11.18 17.65
CA GLU A 199 -4.05 -12.23 17.72
C GLU A 199 -4.53 -13.49 16.98
N GLU A 200 -5.84 -13.77 17.00
CA GLU A 200 -6.43 -14.84 16.18
C GLU A 200 -6.31 -14.50 14.69
N ILE A 201 -6.65 -13.28 14.28
CA ILE A 201 -6.49 -12.83 12.89
C ILE A 201 -5.02 -12.88 12.46
N ALA A 202 -4.10 -12.43 13.32
CA ALA A 202 -2.67 -12.49 13.08
C ALA A 202 -2.16 -13.93 13.00
N SER A 203 -2.71 -14.85 13.80
CA SER A 203 -2.37 -16.27 13.74
C SER A 203 -2.79 -16.89 12.40
N VAL A 204 -3.97 -16.55 11.89
CA VAL A 204 -4.38 -16.92 10.52
C VAL A 204 -3.42 -16.33 9.49
N ALA A 205 -3.10 -15.04 9.60
CA ALA A 205 -2.17 -14.38 8.68
C ALA A 205 -0.77 -15.02 8.69
N ARG A 206 -0.26 -15.41 9.86
CA ARG A 206 1.03 -16.11 10.03
C ARG A 206 1.01 -17.51 9.44
N MET A 207 -0.07 -18.25 9.65
CA MET A 207 -0.25 -19.60 9.12
C MET A 207 -0.15 -19.58 7.58
N TRP A 208 -0.83 -18.63 6.95
CA TRP A 208 -0.81 -18.44 5.50
C TRP A 208 0.38 -17.62 4.99
N ARG A 209 1.18 -17.04 5.90
CA ARG A 209 2.28 -16.11 5.61
C ARG A 209 1.85 -14.95 4.68
N VAL A 210 0.75 -14.29 5.02
CA VAL A 210 0.18 -13.16 4.27
C VAL A 210 0.15 -11.87 5.09
N GLY A 211 0.12 -10.73 4.41
CA GLY A 211 -0.25 -9.46 5.03
C GLY A 211 -1.77 -9.31 5.08
N VAL A 212 -2.30 -8.63 6.10
CA VAL A 212 -3.74 -8.37 6.22
C VAL A 212 -3.99 -6.89 6.48
N VAL A 213 -4.83 -6.27 5.65
CA VAL A 213 -5.36 -4.92 5.85
C VAL A 213 -6.77 -5.04 6.42
N LEU A 214 -6.99 -4.47 7.61
CA LEU A 214 -8.26 -4.53 8.33
C LEU A 214 -8.94 -3.15 8.33
N CYS A 215 -10.08 -3.04 7.66
CA CYS A 215 -10.91 -1.83 7.70
C CYS A 215 -11.92 -1.89 8.86
N LYS A 216 -11.95 -0.87 9.71
CA LYS A 216 -12.87 -0.79 10.86
C LYS A 216 -13.36 0.63 11.11
N ILE A 217 -14.62 0.78 11.52
CA ILE A 217 -15.14 2.06 12.05
C ILE A 217 -14.42 2.44 13.35
N GLY A 218 -14.03 3.72 13.48
CA GLY A 218 -13.34 4.27 14.66
C GLY A 218 -14.16 4.22 15.96
N GLY A 219 -13.45 4.30 17.10
CA GLY A 219 -13.98 4.17 18.47
C GLY A 219 -13.16 3.16 19.30
N PRO A 220 -13.16 3.23 20.65
CA PRO A 220 -12.53 2.22 21.48
C PRO A 220 -13.10 0.83 21.18
N TRP A 221 -12.29 -0.21 21.36
CA TRP A 221 -12.58 -1.63 21.13
C TRP A 221 -13.71 -2.16 22.03
N ILE A 222 -14.95 -1.69 21.86
CA ILE A 222 -16.08 -2.12 22.70
C ILE A 222 -16.43 -3.56 22.32
N GLY A 223 -16.14 -4.51 23.23
CA GLY A 223 -16.50 -5.92 23.11
C GLY A 223 -15.35 -6.85 22.73
N GLU A 224 -14.14 -6.34 22.52
CA GLU A 224 -12.95 -7.17 22.33
C GLU A 224 -12.05 -7.06 23.54
N ILE A 225 -11.55 -8.21 24.00
CA ILE A 225 -10.55 -8.29 25.06
C ILE A 225 -9.25 -7.68 24.49
N THR A 226 -9.11 -6.36 24.53
CA THR A 226 -7.86 -5.67 24.28
C THR A 226 -7.26 -5.27 25.61
N ARG A 227 -6.45 -6.16 26.18
CA ARG A 227 -5.14 -5.67 26.65
C ARG A 227 -4.38 -5.37 25.37
N GLU A 228 -4.38 -4.11 24.91
CA GLU A 228 -3.38 -3.71 23.91
C GLU A 228 -2.02 -4.06 24.54
N PRO A 229 -1.25 -5.00 23.97
CA PRO A 229 0.04 -5.33 24.54
C PRO A 229 0.92 -4.07 24.46
N ALA A 230 1.68 -3.81 25.52
CA ALA A 230 2.53 -2.61 25.65
C ALA A 230 3.50 -2.39 24.46
N ASP A 231 3.71 -3.43 23.63
CA ASP A 231 4.65 -3.51 22.52
C ASP A 231 4.03 -3.29 21.12
N GLY A 232 2.76 -2.88 21.05
CA GLY A 232 2.08 -2.54 19.79
C GLY A 232 1.50 -3.73 19.00
N GLY A 233 1.53 -4.93 19.55
CA GLY A 233 0.78 -6.09 19.05
C GLY A 233 1.18 -6.55 17.64
N PRO A 234 0.29 -7.26 16.93
CA PRO A 234 0.59 -7.85 15.61
C PRO A 234 0.59 -6.83 14.45
N PHE A 235 0.58 -5.54 14.74
CA PHE A 235 0.46 -4.50 13.72
C PHE A 235 1.83 -3.98 13.25
N THR A 236 1.96 -3.79 11.94
CA THR A 236 3.05 -3.02 11.33
C THR A 236 2.76 -1.53 11.42
N VAL A 237 1.55 -1.14 11.00
CA VAL A 237 1.15 0.26 10.78
C VAL A 237 -0.32 0.44 11.16
N HIS A 238 -0.62 1.58 11.77
CA HIS A 238 -1.97 2.10 11.92
C HIS A 238 -2.19 3.26 10.93
N VAL A 239 -3.26 3.18 10.15
CA VAL A 239 -3.69 4.22 9.21
C VAL A 239 -5.03 4.76 9.67
N GLU A 240 -5.05 6.02 10.10
CA GLU A 240 -6.27 6.71 10.48
C GLU A 240 -6.75 7.62 9.35
N CYS A 241 -8.00 7.45 8.96
CA CYS A 241 -8.63 8.16 7.85
C CYS A 241 -9.49 9.31 8.37
N PHE A 242 -9.20 10.51 7.89
CA PHE A 242 -9.93 11.73 8.19
C PHE A 242 -10.44 12.36 6.90
N ARG A 243 -11.68 12.85 6.92
CA ARG A 243 -12.21 13.67 5.83
C ARG A 243 -12.51 15.06 6.37
N ALA A 244 -11.91 16.09 5.78
CA ALA A 244 -12.18 17.45 6.20
C ALA A 244 -13.60 17.86 5.77
N PRO A 245 -14.35 18.61 6.61
CA PRO A 245 -15.69 19.07 6.26
C PRO A 245 -15.68 19.84 4.92
N ARG A 246 -16.64 19.53 4.04
CA ARG A 246 -16.83 20.17 2.72
C ARG A 246 -15.74 19.89 1.67
N THR A 247 -14.92 18.87 1.89
CA THR A 247 -13.96 18.39 0.88
C THR A 247 -14.22 16.91 0.58
N GLU A 248 -13.98 16.48 -0.65
CA GLU A 248 -13.91 15.04 -0.99
C GLU A 248 -12.57 14.42 -0.55
N GLU A 249 -11.63 15.24 -0.09
CA GLU A 249 -10.28 14.82 0.29
C GLU A 249 -10.28 13.99 1.57
N THR A 250 -9.57 12.87 1.52
CA THR A 250 -9.30 12.00 2.66
C THR A 250 -7.82 12.12 3.04
N THR A 251 -7.53 12.55 4.26
CA THR A 251 -6.18 12.53 4.83
C THR A 251 -5.98 11.23 5.59
N LEU A 252 -4.88 10.55 5.32
CA LEU A 252 -4.40 9.37 6.01
C LEU A 252 -3.26 9.76 6.95
N LEU A 253 -3.44 9.49 8.21
CA LEU A 253 -2.39 9.58 9.22
C LEU A 253 -1.80 8.20 9.41
N VAL A 254 -0.56 8.02 8.97
CA VAL A 254 0.16 6.74 8.99
C VAL A 254 1.09 6.74 10.19
N THR A 255 0.93 5.77 11.07
CA THR A 255 1.76 5.60 12.28
C THR A 255 2.43 4.24 12.24
N GLU A 256 3.76 4.22 12.20
CA GLU A 256 4.54 3.00 12.40
C GLU A 256 4.45 2.57 13.87
N VAL A 257 4.12 1.31 14.12
CA VAL A 257 3.82 0.85 15.48
C VAL A 257 5.08 0.82 16.36
N LEU A 258 6.19 0.30 15.84
CA LEU A 258 7.42 0.12 16.61
C LEU A 258 8.11 1.44 16.96
N THR A 259 8.32 2.26 15.94
CA THR A 259 9.07 3.52 16.08
C THR A 259 8.18 4.66 16.55
N ARG A 260 6.85 4.46 16.53
CA ARG A 260 5.83 5.52 16.68
C ARG A 260 6.02 6.67 15.69
N LYS A 261 6.77 6.46 14.61
CA LYS A 261 6.97 7.46 13.57
C LYS A 261 5.64 7.70 12.87
N GLN A 262 5.25 8.95 12.84
CA GLN A 262 4.01 9.38 12.20
C GLN A 262 4.31 10.13 10.91
N SER A 263 3.46 9.97 9.91
CA SER A 263 3.52 10.69 8.64
C SER A 263 2.13 10.84 8.07
N SER A 264 1.94 11.77 7.14
CA SER A 264 0.63 12.04 6.54
C SER A 264 0.64 11.89 5.04
N CYS A 265 -0.47 11.33 4.57
CA CYS A 265 -0.71 10.90 3.23
C CYS A 265 -2.05 11.50 2.78
N ARG A 266 -2.13 12.13 1.61
CA ARG A 266 -3.39 12.68 1.09
C ARG A 266 -3.96 11.75 0.03
N VAL A 267 -5.26 11.51 0.09
CA VAL A 267 -6.01 10.72 -0.89
C VAL A 267 -7.15 11.58 -1.41
N VAL A 268 -7.16 11.85 -2.71
CA VAL A 268 -8.23 12.59 -3.37
C VAL A 268 -9.03 11.61 -4.24
N PRO A 269 -10.32 11.38 -3.97
CA PRO A 269 -11.19 10.57 -4.83
C PRO A 269 -11.63 11.34 -6.09
N GLY A 270 -11.42 10.75 -7.27
CA GLY A 270 -12.14 11.07 -8.52
C GLY A 270 -11.72 12.34 -9.26
N ALA A 271 -11.49 12.22 -10.57
CA ALA A 271 -12.32 12.91 -11.57
C ALA A 271 -11.98 12.45 -13.03
N ASP A 272 -12.68 13.01 -14.02
CA ASP A 272 -12.84 12.65 -15.47
C ASP A 272 -11.62 12.21 -16.33
N LEU A 273 -11.67 11.04 -16.94
CA LEU A 273 -10.73 10.53 -17.96
C LEU A 273 -10.01 11.60 -18.84
N GLY A 274 -8.67 11.66 -18.75
CA GLY A 274 -7.79 12.42 -19.68
C GLY A 274 -6.97 13.57 -19.09
N SER A 275 -7.18 13.94 -17.82
CA SER A 275 -6.39 15.03 -17.21
C SER A 275 -5.00 14.55 -16.72
N PRO A 276 -3.89 15.21 -17.11
CA PRO A 276 -2.53 14.90 -16.64
C PRO A 276 -2.34 15.10 -15.12
N ALA A 277 -3.34 15.69 -14.44
CA ALA A 277 -3.41 15.85 -12.99
C ALA A 277 -3.86 14.57 -12.24
N ARG A 278 -4.30 13.51 -12.92
CA ARG A 278 -4.94 12.35 -12.25
C ARG A 278 -4.11 11.06 -12.32
N ARG A 279 -3.50 10.75 -11.19
CA ARG A 279 -3.55 9.40 -10.61
C ARG A 279 -4.18 9.62 -9.22
N PHE A 280 -4.70 8.60 -8.54
CA PHE A 280 -4.90 8.72 -7.10
C PHE A 280 -3.50 8.92 -6.48
N ARG A 281 -3.04 10.17 -6.42
CA ARG A 281 -1.70 10.54 -6.00
C ARG A 281 -1.83 11.11 -4.61
N PHE A 282 -0.97 10.62 -3.73
CA PHE A 282 -0.52 11.44 -2.63
C PHE A 282 -0.01 12.76 -3.19
N ASP A 283 -0.46 13.85 -2.58
CA ASP A 283 -0.30 15.21 -3.09
C ASP A 283 1.14 15.48 -3.55
N ARG A 284 1.30 15.77 -4.84
CA ARG A 284 2.61 15.96 -5.50
C ARG A 284 3.15 17.38 -5.30
N SER A 285 2.41 18.28 -4.63
CA SER A 285 2.77 19.70 -4.48
C SER A 285 4.03 19.95 -3.64
N THR A 286 4.62 18.91 -3.03
CA THR A 286 5.87 19.03 -2.27
C THR A 286 7.13 18.63 -3.06
N LEU A 287 7.00 18.04 -4.25
CA LEU A 287 8.15 17.69 -5.11
C LEU A 287 8.71 18.86 -5.94
N GLN A 288 8.10 20.05 -5.90
CA GLN A 288 8.61 21.24 -6.61
C GLN A 288 9.49 22.17 -5.77
N LYS A 289 9.84 21.82 -4.52
CA LYS A 289 10.80 22.61 -3.71
C LYS A 289 12.27 22.18 -3.84
N ILE A 290 12.61 21.30 -4.79
CA ILE A 290 13.99 20.83 -5.02
C ILE A 290 14.65 21.47 -6.28
N GLU A 291 13.99 22.39 -6.98
CA GLU A 291 14.61 23.16 -8.09
C GLU A 291 14.88 24.64 -7.76
N ALA A 292 15.16 24.96 -6.50
CA ALA A 292 15.69 26.26 -6.12
C ALA A 292 16.86 26.12 -5.13
N LEU A 293 17.91 25.41 -5.56
CA LEU A 293 19.25 25.66 -5.05
C LEU A 293 20.00 26.53 -6.08
N PRO A 294 20.30 27.80 -5.77
CA PRO A 294 21.47 28.43 -6.36
C PRO A 294 22.70 27.82 -5.70
N VAL A 295 23.47 27.09 -6.52
CA VAL A 295 24.83 26.65 -6.22
C VAL A 295 25.72 27.88 -6.02
N THR A 296 26.22 28.01 -4.78
CA THR A 296 27.46 28.63 -4.28
C THR A 296 28.12 29.79 -5.04
N ARG A 297 28.55 30.80 -4.27
CA ARG A 297 29.97 31.19 -4.24
C ARG A 297 30.43 31.55 -2.83
N SER A 298 31.35 30.74 -2.31
CA SER A 298 32.26 31.14 -1.23
C SER A 298 33.27 32.13 -1.82
N GLN A 299 33.64 33.18 -1.06
CA GLN A 299 35.04 33.45 -0.78
C GLN A 299 35.23 34.55 0.28
N THR A 300 35.96 34.15 1.33
CA THR A 300 37.03 34.86 2.06
C THR A 300 36.74 36.12 2.89
N ASN A 301 36.88 35.92 4.19
CA ASN A 301 37.43 36.85 5.17
C ASN A 301 38.66 37.62 4.66
N THR A 302 38.71 38.92 4.92
CA THR A 302 39.91 39.62 5.42
C THR A 302 39.50 40.75 6.35
N ARG A 303 40.04 40.73 7.58
CA ARG A 303 40.10 41.83 8.54
C ARG A 303 40.87 43.03 7.96
N SER A 304 40.56 44.25 8.37
CA SER A 304 41.45 45.14 9.17
C SER A 304 41.14 46.63 8.96
N THR A 305 40.96 47.33 10.09
CA THR A 305 41.36 48.72 10.41
C THR A 305 41.58 49.75 9.29
N HIS A 306 40.81 50.84 9.32
CA HIS A 306 41.27 52.17 9.76
C HIS A 306 40.07 53.07 10.05
#